data_AF-A0A3N5E268-F1
#
_entry.id   AF-A0A3N5E268-F1
#
_cell.length_a   1.000
_cell.length_b   1.000
_cell.length_c   1.000
_cell.angle_alpha   90.00
_cell.angle_beta   90.00
_cell.angle_gamma   90.00
#
_symmetry.space_group_name_H-M   'P 1'
#
loop_
_entity.id
_entity.type
_entity.pdbx_description
1 polymer ?
#
loop_
_entity_poly.entity_id
_entity_poly.type
_entity_poly.pdbx_seq_one_letter_code
_entity_poly.pdbx_strand_id
1 'polypeptide(L)'
;MELTLFITCCAVFFVYFFVRSNSKFLIFSFLIAVTSIVNLYQNQCDIFLKRHYPLFFFFSAILFGLLYIFNFEGINVYNFIFTPLLVLPQIFMGLILGYIRVIYGFKYGVLLHAIVNTSILLI
;
A
#
# COMPACT_ATOMS: atom_id res chain seq x y z
N MET A 1 -7.25 -18.19 -0.48
CA MET A 1 -6.91 -18.85 -1.76
C MET A 1 -7.05 -17.92 -2.96
N GLU A 2 -8.23 -17.40 -3.31
CA GLU A 2 -8.34 -16.52 -4.50
C GLU A 2 -7.59 -15.20 -4.39
N LEU A 3 -7.63 -14.54 -3.22
CA LEU A 3 -6.95 -13.26 -3.03
C LEU A 3 -5.42 -13.39 -3.00
N THR A 4 -4.89 -14.44 -2.39
CA THR A 4 -3.44 -14.68 -2.34
C THR A 4 -2.88 -15.09 -3.69
N LEU A 5 -3.64 -15.86 -4.47
CA LEU A 5 -3.33 -16.17 -5.87
C LEU A 5 -3.38 -14.90 -6.76
N PHE A 6 -4.34 -14.01 -6.53
CA PHE A 6 -4.41 -12.75 -7.26
C PHE A 6 -3.22 -11.83 -6.94
N ILE A 7 -2.86 -11.70 -5.65
CA ILE A 7 -1.71 -10.90 -5.21
C ILE A 7 -0.40 -11.45 -5.78
N THR A 8 -0.22 -12.78 -5.81
CA THR A 8 0.96 -13.38 -6.45
C THR A 8 1.00 -13.08 -7.93
N CYS A 9 -0.09 -13.28 -8.66
CA CYS A 9 -0.17 -12.98 -10.09
C CYS A 9 0.12 -11.50 -10.42
N CYS A 10 -0.39 -10.57 -9.62
CA CYS A 10 -0.09 -9.15 -9.79
C CYS A 10 1.38 -8.82 -9.49
N ALA A 11 1.96 -9.41 -8.43
CA ALA A 11 3.37 -9.21 -8.09
C ALA A 11 4.31 -9.80 -9.16
N VAL A 12 3.96 -10.97 -9.71
CA VAL A 12 4.62 -11.60 -10.88
C VAL A 12 4.60 -10.68 -12.09
N PHE A 13 3.42 -10.15 -12.45
CA PHE A 13 3.25 -9.26 -13.60
C PHE A 13 4.06 -7.96 -13.44
N PHE A 14 4.07 -7.39 -12.23
CA PHE A 14 4.81 -6.17 -11.92
C PHE A 14 6.33 -6.36 -12.05
N VAL A 15 6.89 -7.44 -11.49
CA VAL A 15 8.34 -7.73 -11.59
C VAL A 15 8.76 -8.00 -13.04
N TYR A 16 7.92 -8.71 -13.79
CA TYR A 16 8.20 -9.02 -15.20
C TYR A 16 8.32 -7.76 -16.07
N PHE A 17 7.42 -6.78 -15.88
CA PHE A 17 7.32 -5.61 -16.76
C PHE A 17 8.20 -4.43 -16.30
N PHE A 18 8.32 -4.17 -14.99
CA PHE A 18 8.91 -2.92 -14.49
C PHE A 18 10.38 -3.01 -14.05
N VAL A 19 10.89 -4.19 -13.72
CA VAL A 19 12.29 -4.31 -13.28
C VAL A 19 13.19 -4.49 -14.50
N ARG A 20 14.07 -3.54 -14.84
CA ARG A 20 15.03 -3.65 -15.96
C ARG A 20 16.41 -4.15 -15.48
N SER A 21 16.44 -5.18 -14.64
CA SER A 21 17.66 -5.71 -14.01
C SER A 21 17.77 -7.23 -14.16
N ASN A 22 19.01 -7.76 -14.21
CA ASN A 22 19.29 -9.19 -14.19
C ASN A 22 18.85 -9.88 -12.88
N SER A 23 18.61 -9.12 -11.80
CA SER A 23 18.11 -9.64 -10.52
C SER A 23 16.62 -9.98 -10.51
N LYS A 24 15.90 -9.81 -11.63
CA LYS A 24 14.47 -10.12 -11.78
C LYS A 24 14.08 -11.50 -11.25
N PHE A 25 14.91 -12.51 -11.55
CA PHE A 25 14.63 -13.89 -11.15
C PHE A 25 14.70 -14.08 -9.62
N LEU A 26 15.64 -13.41 -8.94
CA LEU A 26 15.79 -13.50 -7.49
C LEU A 26 14.63 -12.80 -6.76
N ILE A 27 14.21 -11.63 -7.27
CA ILE A 27 13.06 -10.91 -6.72
C ILE A 27 11.78 -11.74 -6.89
N PHE A 28 11.63 -12.38 -8.05
CA PHE A 28 10.51 -13.24 -8.36
C PHE A 28 10.44 -14.48 -7.45
N SER A 29 11.54 -15.20 -7.29
CA SER A 29 11.59 -16.39 -6.42
C SER A 29 11.33 -16.02 -4.96
N PHE A 30 11.82 -14.87 -4.50
CA PHE A 30 11.55 -14.35 -3.17
C PHE A 30 10.06 -14.06 -2.95
N LEU A 31 9.40 -13.39 -3.89
CA LEU A 31 7.96 -13.09 -3.78
C LEU A 31 7.09 -14.36 -3.74
N ILE A 32 7.43 -15.37 -4.55
CA ILE A 32 6.74 -16.67 -4.53
C ILE A 32 6.96 -17.37 -3.19
N ALA A 33 8.18 -17.38 -2.66
CA ALA A 33 8.47 -18.00 -1.38
C ALA A 33 7.68 -17.33 -0.24
N VAL A 34 7.69 -16.00 -0.17
CA VAL A 34 6.95 -15.23 0.84
C VAL A 34 5.45 -15.52 0.77
N THR A 35 4.87 -15.48 -0.42
CA THR A 35 3.43 -15.71 -0.62
C THR A 35 3.01 -17.15 -0.32
N SER A 36 3.87 -18.11 -0.64
CA SER A 36 3.67 -19.53 -0.29
C SER A 36 3.69 -19.73 1.22
N ILE A 37 4.64 -19.12 1.93
CA ILE A 37 4.71 -19.16 3.39
C ILE A 37 3.46 -18.54 4.02
N VAL A 38 3.01 -17.38 3.53
CA VAL A 38 1.79 -16.73 4.03
C VAL A 38 0.56 -17.61 3.82
N ASN A 39 0.46 -18.33 2.70
CA ASN A 39 -0.64 -19.28 2.45
C ASN A 39 -0.62 -20.47 3.43
N LEU A 40 0.56 -20.99 3.79
CA LEU A 40 0.69 -22.08 4.75
C LEU A 40 0.19 -21.70 6.15
N TYR A 41 0.32 -20.42 6.52
CA TYR A 41 -0.09 -19.88 7.82
C TYR A 41 -1.30 -18.95 7.74
N GLN A 42 -2.11 -19.06 6.69
CA GLN A 42 -3.18 -18.10 6.38
C GLN A 42 -4.15 -17.91 7.57
N ASN A 43 -4.57 -19.02 8.19
CA ASN A 43 -5.53 -18.98 9.29
C ASN A 43 -4.98 -18.24 10.52
N GLN A 44 -3.71 -18.46 10.87
CA GLN A 44 -3.06 -17.80 11.99
C GLN A 44 -2.86 -16.31 11.69
N CYS A 45 -2.45 -15.98 10.48
CA CYS A 45 -2.33 -14.60 10.01
C CYS A 45 -3.68 -13.87 10.05
N ASP A 46 -4.77 -14.51 9.61
CA ASP A 46 -6.11 -13.91 9.62
C ASP A 46 -6.60 -13.63 11.05
N ILE A 47 -6.37 -14.54 11.99
CA ILE A 47 -6.70 -14.33 13.41
C ILE A 47 -5.89 -13.17 14.00
N PHE A 48 -4.58 -13.15 13.73
CA PHE A 48 -3.69 -12.11 14.22
C PHE A 48 -4.05 -10.73 13.66
N LEU A 49 -4.34 -10.65 12.36
CA LEU A 49 -4.70 -9.42 11.67
C LEU A 49 -6.06 -8.88 12.14
N LYS A 50 -7.06 -9.75 12.33
CA LYS A 50 -8.36 -9.36 12.89
C LYS A 50 -8.22 -8.82 14.31
N ARG A 51 -7.40 -9.47 15.15
CA ARG A 51 -7.17 -9.03 16.54
C ARG A 51 -6.52 -7.64 16.63
N HIS A 52 -5.62 -7.32 15.71
CA HIS A 52 -4.90 -6.04 15.68
C HIS A 52 -5.36 -5.13 14.55
N TYR A 53 -6.57 -5.35 14.04
CA TYR A 53 -7.07 -4.66 12.86
C TYR A 53 -6.99 -3.12 12.97
N PRO A 54 -7.37 -2.47 14.10
CA PRO A 54 -7.25 -1.02 14.22
C PRO A 54 -5.81 -0.53 14.04
N LEU A 55 -4.84 -1.25 14.60
CA LEU A 55 -3.42 -0.92 14.47
C LEU A 55 -3.00 -0.96 13.01
N PHE A 56 -3.30 -2.06 12.29
CA PHE A 56 -2.97 -2.18 10.88
C PHE A 56 -3.67 -1.11 10.03
N PHE A 57 -4.92 -0.80 10.34
CA PHE A 57 -5.69 0.22 9.64
C PHE A 57 -5.04 1.60 9.76
N PHE A 58 -4.82 2.10 10.98
CA PHE A 58 -4.21 3.42 11.19
C PHE A 58 -2.75 3.46 10.73
N PHE A 59 -1.98 2.41 10.99
CA PHE A 59 -0.58 2.30 10.54
C PHE A 59 -0.48 2.38 9.02
N SER A 60 -1.37 1.70 8.30
CA SER A 60 -1.39 1.75 6.83
C SER A 60 -1.71 3.16 6.29
N ALA A 61 -2.61 3.91 6.95
CA ALA A 61 -2.93 5.28 6.57
C ALA A 61 -1.76 6.26 6.85
N ILE A 62 -1.08 6.08 7.97
CA ILE A 62 0.12 6.87 8.31
C ILE A 62 1.23 6.60 7.29
N LEU A 63 1.54 5.33 7.01
CA LEU A 63 2.52 4.96 6.01
C LEU A 63 2.17 5.53 4.63
N PHE A 64 0.89 5.45 4.25
CA PHE A 64 0.43 6.01 2.99
C PHE A 64 0.75 7.51 2.90
N GLY A 65 0.45 8.30 3.94
CA GLY A 65 0.82 9.72 3.97
C GLY A 65 2.32 9.97 3.97
N LEU A 66 3.10 9.22 4.75
CA LEU A 66 4.55 9.40 4.85
C LEU A 66 5.28 9.17 3.51
N LEU A 67 4.75 8.31 2.63
CA LEU A 67 5.32 8.13 1.29
C LEU A 67 5.24 9.39 0.42
N TYR A 68 4.32 10.32 0.72
CA TYR A 68 4.19 11.59 -0.01
C TYR A 68 5.18 12.66 0.45
N ILE A 69 5.97 12.42 1.50
CA ILE A 69 7.06 13.33 1.90
C ILE A 69 8.00 13.57 0.71
N PHE A 70 8.23 12.57 -0.13
CA PHE A 70 9.11 12.67 -1.30
C PHE A 70 8.60 13.60 -2.41
N ASN A 71 7.34 14.04 -2.35
CA ASN A 71 6.79 14.99 -3.32
C ASN A 71 7.04 16.47 -2.91
N PHE A 72 7.59 16.72 -1.72
CA PHE A 72 7.88 18.06 -1.24
C PHE A 72 9.37 18.37 -1.35
N GLU A 73 9.70 19.49 -1.99
CA GLU A 73 11.06 20.02 -2.02
C GLU A 73 11.36 20.89 -0.79
N GLY A 74 12.64 21.01 -0.42
CA GLY A 74 13.07 21.92 0.65
C GLY A 74 12.88 21.39 2.09
N ILE A 75 12.64 20.09 2.26
CA ILE A 75 12.64 19.46 3.58
C ILE A 75 14.07 19.28 4.08
N ASN A 76 14.39 19.95 5.19
CA ASN A 76 15.67 19.93 5.89
C ASN A 76 15.45 19.53 7.36
N VAL A 77 16.54 19.27 8.11
CA VAL A 77 16.47 18.85 9.53
C VAL A 77 15.65 19.83 10.39
N TYR A 78 15.72 21.13 10.09
CA TYR A 78 15.04 22.19 10.86
C TYR A 78 13.52 22.24 10.68
N ASN A 79 13.01 21.84 9.50
CA ASN A 79 11.57 21.85 9.20
C ASN A 79 10.96 20.44 9.19
N PHE A 80 11.76 19.41 9.46
CA PHE A 80 11.31 18.02 9.50
C PHE A 80 10.14 17.80 10.46
N ILE A 81 10.08 18.54 11.57
CA ILE A 81 8.98 18.45 12.54
C ILE A 81 7.62 18.84 11.96
N PHE A 82 7.57 19.62 10.89
CA PHE A 82 6.34 20.01 10.20
C PHE A 82 5.93 19.00 9.12
N THR A 83 6.77 18.00 8.81
CA THR A 83 6.45 17.00 7.79
C THR A 83 5.15 16.22 8.07
N PRO A 84 4.79 15.86 9.31
CA PRO A 84 3.51 15.21 9.58
C PRO A 84 2.30 16.09 9.23
N LEU A 85 2.45 17.42 9.34
CA LEU A 85 1.41 18.37 8.97
C LEU A 85 1.26 18.49 7.45
N LEU A 86 2.38 18.48 6.72
CA LEU A 86 2.39 18.53 5.25
C LEU A 86 1.71 17.32 4.61
N VAL A 87 1.92 16.13 5.19
CA VAL A 87 1.31 14.89 4.68
C VAL A 87 -0.03 14.55 5.32
N LEU A 88 -0.53 15.42 6.20
CA LEU A 88 -1.80 15.20 6.90
C LEU A 88 -2.98 14.99 5.93
N PRO A 89 -3.14 15.77 4.83
CA PRO A 89 -4.19 15.50 3.84
C PRO A 89 -4.12 14.08 3.26
N GLN A 90 -2.90 13.59 3.03
CA GLN A 90 -2.65 12.25 2.48
C GLN A 90 -2.94 11.17 3.51
N ILE A 91 -2.65 11.39 4.79
CA ILE A 91 -3.07 10.48 5.87
C ILE A 91 -4.60 10.39 5.93
N PHE A 92 -5.31 11.52 5.87
CA PHE A 92 -6.77 11.54 5.83
C PHE A 92 -7.33 10.82 4.60
N MET A 93 -6.71 11.03 3.43
CA MET A 93 -7.06 10.27 2.23
C MET A 93 -6.86 8.76 2.45
N GLY A 94 -5.75 8.35 3.06
CA GLY A 94 -5.49 6.95 3.41
C GLY A 94 -6.58 6.35 4.31
N LEU A 95 -7.09 7.11 5.29
CA LEU A 95 -8.20 6.69 6.15
C LEU A 95 -9.51 6.52 5.36
N ILE A 96 -9.84 7.47 4.47
CA ILE A 96 -11.04 7.42 3.63
C ILE A 96 -10.96 6.21 2.68
N LEU A 97 -9.83 6.01 2.00
CA LEU A 97 -9.61 4.87 1.11
C LEU A 97 -9.70 3.54 1.87
N GLY A 98 -9.13 3.48 3.07
CA GLY A 98 -9.24 2.33 3.96
C GLY A 98 -10.69 2.03 4.33
N TYR A 99 -11.45 3.04 4.73
CA TYR A 99 -12.87 2.91 5.08
C TYR A 99 -13.70 2.41 3.89
N ILE A 100 -13.52 3.03 2.72
CA ILE A 100 -14.22 2.63 1.49
C ILE A 100 -13.90 1.19 1.11
N ARG A 101 -12.64 0.79 1.22
CA ARG A 101 -12.23 -0.60 0.94
C ARG A 101 -12.93 -1.60 1.85
N VAL A 102 -13.15 -1.27 3.11
CA VAL A 102 -13.74 -2.19 4.10
C VAL A 102 -15.23 -2.36 3.88
N ILE A 103 -15.93 -1.28 3.55
CA ILE A 103 -17.39 -1.30 3.38
C ILE A 103 -17.80 -1.71 1.96
N TYR A 104 -17.18 -1.11 0.94
CA TYR A 104 -17.58 -1.29 -0.46
C TYR A 104 -16.69 -2.29 -1.20
N GLY A 105 -15.48 -2.54 -0.70
CA GLY A 105 -14.52 -3.46 -1.29
C GLY A 105 -13.35 -2.75 -2.00
N PHE A 106 -12.31 -3.53 -2.31
CA PHE A 106 -11.03 -3.02 -2.83
C PHE A 106 -11.16 -2.20 -4.12
N LYS A 107 -12.02 -2.64 -5.06
CA LYS A 107 -12.20 -1.98 -6.36
C LYS A 107 -12.64 -0.51 -6.22
N TYR A 108 -13.55 -0.23 -5.28
CA TYR A 108 -14.05 1.14 -5.05
C TYR A 108 -12.98 2.04 -4.43
N GLY A 109 -12.13 1.49 -3.54
CA GLY A 109 -10.97 2.22 -3.04
C GLY A 109 -9.99 2.60 -4.15
N VAL A 110 -9.69 1.68 -5.06
CA VAL A 110 -8.83 1.96 -6.23
C VAL A 110 -9.44 3.01 -7.15
N LEU A 111 -10.74 2.90 -7.43
CA LEU A 111 -11.45 3.84 -8.29
C LEU A 111 -11.48 5.25 -7.69
N LEU A 112 -11.77 5.36 -6.38
CA LEU A 112 -11.73 6.65 -5.68
C LEU A 112 -10.33 7.26 -5.71
N HIS A 113 -9.29 6.46 -5.44
CA HIS A 113 -7.90 6.91 -5.49
C HIS A 113 -7.52 7.42 -6.89
N ALA A 114 -7.91 6.69 -7.94
CA ALA A 114 -7.69 7.10 -9.32
C ALA A 114 -8.39 8.42 -9.65
N ILE A 115 -9.66 8.58 -9.26
CA ILE A 115 -10.42 9.83 -9.48
C ILE A 115 -9.71 11.01 -8.82
N VAL A 116 -9.33 10.89 -7.55
CA VAL A 116 -8.71 12.02 -6.84
C VAL A 116 -7.35 12.39 -7.43
N ASN A 117 -6.50 11.41 -7.74
CA ASN A 117 -5.21 11.69 -8.37
C ASN A 117 -5.37 12.29 -9.77
N THR A 118 -6.37 11.85 -10.55
CA THR A 118 -6.62 12.41 -11.88
C THR A 118 -7.13 13.84 -11.80
N SER A 119 -8.00 14.16 -10.83
CA SER A 119 -8.49 15.53 -10.63
C SER A 119 -7.39 16.52 -10.26
N ILE A 120 -6.36 16.07 -9.54
CA ILE A 120 -5.18 16.87 -9.18
C ILE A 120 -4.24 17.09 -10.38
N LEU A 121 -4.20 16.14 -11.33
CA LEU A 121 -3.35 16.24 -12.52
C LEU A 121 -3.95 17.13 -13.63
N LEU A 122 -5.24 17.47 -13.51
CA LEU A 122 -6.00 18.30 -14.46
C LEU A 122 -6.08 19.78 -14.05
N ILE A 123 -5.46 20.17 -12.93
CA ILE A 123 -5.37 21.54 -12.41
C ILE A 123 -3.90 21.96 -12.43
#